data_AF-A0A8H9L6N1-F1
#
_entry.id   AF-A0A8H9L6N1-F1
#
_cell.length_a   1.000
_cell.length_b   1.000
_cell.length_c   1.000
_cell.angle_alpha   90.00
_cell.angle_beta   90.00
_cell.angle_gamma   90.00
#
_symmetry.space_group_name_H-M   'P 1'
#
loop_
_entity.id
_entity.type
_entity.pdbx_description
1 polymer ?
#
loop_
_entity_poly.entity_id
_entity_poly.type
_entity_poly.pdbx_seq_one_letter_code
_entity_poly.pdbx_strand_id
1 'polypeptide(L)' 'MTQDGRVTGFIDWSFAEIGDPRSDVAVATHELTEPDREAFVEGYGPAARLTPQEAAYFLEVALLF' A
#
# COMPACT_ATOMS: atom_id res chain seq x y z
N MET A 1 4.40 -12.40 4.45
CA MET A 1 4.50 -13.87 4.64
C MET A 1 3.18 -14.50 4.24
N THR A 2 3.17 -15.61 3.50
CA THR A 2 1.94 -16.31 3.09
C THR A 2 2.00 -17.80 3.41
N GLN A 3 0.87 -18.39 3.78
CA GLN A 3 0.69 -19.83 3.94
C GLN A 3 -0.71 -20.21 3.44
N ASP A 4 -0.80 -21.24 2.60
CA ASP A 4 -2.06 -21.73 2.03
C ASP A 4 -2.93 -20.63 1.41
N GLY A 5 -2.31 -19.71 0.67
CA GLY A 5 -2.99 -18.59 0.01
C GLY A 5 -3.46 -17.47 0.93
N ARG A 6 -3.07 -17.49 2.21
CA ARG A 6 -3.41 -16.45 3.21
C ARG A 6 -2.17 -15.70 3.66
N VAL A 7 -2.32 -14.39 3.87
CA VAL A 7 -1.33 -13.60 4.59
C VAL A 7 -1.37 -14.01 6.07
N THR A 8 -0.22 -14.40 6.63
CA THR A 8 -0.14 -14.94 8.00
C THR A 8 0.56 -14.01 8.98
N GLY A 9 1.12 -12.91 8.50
CA GLY A 9 1.78 -11.92 9.34
C GLY A 9 2.69 -11.00 8.54
N PHE A 10 3.26 -10.05 9.27
CA PHE A 10 4.17 -9.05 8.76
C PHE A 10 5.60 -9.31 9.26
N ILE A 11 6.57 -8.93 8.43
CA ILE A 11 8.01 -8.92 8.74
C ILE A 11 8.53 -7.52 8.46
N ASP A 12 9.81 -7.25 8.77
CA ASP A 12 10.46 -5.97 8.49
C ASP A 12 9.70 -4.75 9.08
N TRP A 13 9.17 -4.92 10.29
CA TRP A 13 8.32 -3.95 11.00
C TRP A 13 9.10 -2.79 11.64
N SER A 14 10.40 -2.66 11.40
CA SER A 14 11.23 -1.66 12.09
C SER A 14 10.83 -0.21 11.82
N PHE A 15 10.11 0.04 10.72
CA PHE A 15 9.64 1.36 10.29
C PHE A 15 8.11 1.53 10.41
N ALA A 16 7.41 0.58 11.02
CA ALA A 16 5.98 0.74 11.21
C ALA A 16 5.70 1.87 12.22
N GLU A 17 4.79 2.75 11.84
CA GLU A 17 4.44 3.94 12.62
C GLU A 17 2.94 4.20 12.63
N ILE A 18 2.52 5.15 13.47
CA ILE A 18 1.15 5.69 13.40
C ILE A 18 1.15 6.77 12.33
N GLY A 19 0.39 6.56 11.26
CA GLY A 19 0.36 7.49 10.12
C GLY A 19 -0.98 7.50 9.39
N ASP A 20 -1.01 8.25 8.29
CA ASP A 20 -2.13 8.23 7.35
C ASP A 20 -2.13 6.88 6.60
N PRO A 21 -3.23 6.10 6.61
CA PRO A 21 -3.30 4.81 5.91
C PRO A 21 -3.01 4.91 4.42
N ARG A 22 -3.18 6.09 3.81
CA ARG A 22 -2.84 6.32 2.40
C ARG A 22 -1.35 6.19 2.11
N SER A 23 -0.50 6.36 3.13
CA SER A 23 0.93 6.08 3.04
C SER A 23 1.20 4.61 2.71
N ASP A 24 0.64 3.69 3.51
CA ASP A 24 0.77 2.25 3.29
C ASP A 24 0.18 1.83 1.94
N VAL A 25 -0.97 2.40 1.57
CA VAL A 25 -1.61 2.13 0.27
C VAL A 25 -0.71 2.56 -0.89
N ALA A 26 -0.08 3.75 -0.81
CA ALA A 26 0.80 4.25 -1.86
C ALA A 26 1.98 3.30 -2.07
N VAL A 27 2.63 2.85 -1.00
CA VAL A 27 3.73 1.88 -1.07
C VAL A 27 3.25 0.53 -1.60
N ALA A 28 2.12 0.02 -1.09
CA ALA A 28 1.59 -1.28 -1.48
C ALA A 28 1.17 -1.35 -2.96
N THR A 29 0.88 -0.21 -3.60
CA THR A 29 0.32 -0.16 -4.96
C THR A 29 1.26 0.44 -6.02
N HIS A 30 2.39 1.05 -5.64
CA HIS A 30 3.20 1.84 -6.57
C HIS A 30 3.72 1.08 -7.80
N GLU A 31 4.10 -0.19 -7.64
CA GLU A 31 4.60 -1.07 -8.70
C GLU A 31 3.52 -1.97 -9.32
N LEU A 32 2.28 -1.91 -8.83
CA LEU A 32 1.21 -2.73 -9.37
C LEU A 32 0.79 -2.26 -10.77
N THR A 33 0.37 -3.20 -11.61
CA THR A 33 -0.28 -2.89 -12.87
C THR A 33 -1.67 -2.30 -12.63
N GLU A 34 -2.26 -1.61 -13.62
CA GLU A 34 -3.61 -1.05 -13.47
C GLU A 34 -4.67 -2.11 -13.09
N PRO A 35 -4.71 -3.30 -13.73
CA PRO A 35 -5.62 -4.37 -13.30
C PRO A 35 -5.43 -4.81 -11.84
N ASP A 36 -4.17 -4.92 -11.40
CA ASP A 36 -3.86 -5.34 -10.02
C ASP A 36 -4.22 -4.26 -9.00
N ARG A 37 -4.08 -2.97 -9.35
CA ARG A 37 -4.55 -1.85 -8.53
C ARG A 37 -6.06 -1.89 -8.36
N GLU A 38 -6.82 -2.13 -9.42
CA GLU A 38 -8.28 -2.23 -9.32
C GLU A 38 -8.70 -3.44 -8.46
N ALA A 39 -8.03 -4.59 -8.59
CA ALA A 39 -8.26 -5.73 -7.70
C ALA A 39 -7.91 -5.42 -6.23
N PHE A 40 -6.83 -4.66 -5.98
CA PHE A 40 -6.48 -4.19 -4.64
C PHE A 40 -7.57 -3.28 -4.06
N VAL A 41 -8.07 -2.33 -4.85
CA VAL A 41 -9.16 -1.43 -4.45
C VAL A 41 -10.46 -2.19 -4.17
N GLU A 42 -10.77 -3.23 -4.94
CA GLU A 42 -11.94 -4.09 -4.69
C GLU A 42 -11.84 -4.80 -3.32
N GLY A 43 -10.66 -5.33 -2.98
CA GLY A 43 -10.44 -6.02 -1.71
C GLY A 43 -10.29 -5.10 -0.50
N TYR A 44 -9.61 -3.97 -0.65
CA TYR A 44 -9.32 -3.02 0.44
C TYR A 44 -10.47 -2.03 0.68
N GLY A 45 -11.21 -1.68 -0.37
CA GLY A 45 -12.28 -0.69 -0.36
C GLY A 45 -11.87 0.65 -0.98
N PRO A 46 -12.84 1.59 -1.12
CA PRO A 46 -12.66 2.82 -1.89
C PRO A 46 -11.59 3.77 -1.31
N ALA A 47 -11.24 3.63 -0.04
CA ALA A 47 -10.14 4.39 0.58
C ALA A 47 -8.76 4.07 -0.02
N ALA A 48 -8.61 2.95 -0.75
CA ALA A 48 -7.39 2.65 -1.50
C ALA A 48 -7.26 3.43 -2.82
N ARG A 49 -8.31 4.12 -3.30
CA ARG A 49 -8.21 4.95 -4.51
C ARG A 49 -7.49 6.26 -4.18
N LEU A 50 -6.19 6.28 -4.43
CA LEU A 50 -5.40 7.50 -4.37
C LEU A 50 -5.49 8.27 -5.68
N THR A 51 -5.56 9.60 -5.59
CA THR A 51 -5.27 10.46 -6.74
C THR A 51 -3.80 10.34 -7.15
N PRO A 52 -3.43 10.68 -8.39
CA PRO A 52 -2.03 10.71 -8.81
C PRO A 52 -1.14 11.57 -7.91
N GLN A 53 -1.68 12.70 -7.41
CA GLN A 53 -0.97 13.61 -6.50
C GLN A 53 -0.75 12.98 -5.12
N GLU A 54 -1.76 12.33 -4.55
CA GLU A 54 -1.62 11.63 -3.27
C GLU A 54 -0.61 10.48 -3.37
N ALA A 55 -0.70 9.67 -4.44
CA ALA A 55 0.24 8.58 -4.67
C ALA A 55 1.69 9.10 -4.78
N ALA A 56 1.91 10.18 -5.53
CA ALA A 56 3.24 10.79 -5.67
C ALA A 56 3.76 11.33 -4.32
N TYR A 57 2.93 12.08 -3.59
CA TYR A 57 3.31 12.66 -2.30
C TYR A 57 3.70 11.59 -1.27
N PHE A 58 2.84 10.58 -1.07
CA PHE A 58 3.10 9.55 -0.07
C PHE A 58 4.26 8.62 -0.46
N LEU A 59 4.43 8.33 -1.76
CA LEU A 59 5.56 7.55 -2.21
C LEU A 59 6.89 8.30 -2.04
N GLU A 60 6.93 9.59 -2.34
CA GLU A 60 8.12 10.42 -2.11
C GLU A 60 8.50 10.43 -0.64
N VAL A 61 7.52 10.60 0.27
CA VAL A 61 7.74 10.54 1.72
C VAL A 61 8.27 9.18 2.17
N ALA A 62 7.69 8.09 1.66
CA ALA A 62 8.10 6.73 2.02
C ALA A 62 9.54 6.40 1.59
N LEU A 63 10.03 7.00 0.50
CA LEU A 63 11.38 6.76 -0.04
C LEU A 63 12.48 7.63 0.61
N LEU A 64 12.14 8.49 1.58
CA LEU A 64 13.12 9.28 2.34
C LEU A 64 13.80 8.49 3.46
N PHE A 65 13.34 7.26 3.73
CA PHE A 65 13.84 6.36 4.78
C PHE A 65 14.24 5.01 4.18
#